data_AF-A0A1L4FRT2-F1
#
_entry.id   AF-A0A1L4FRT2-F1
#
_cell.length_a   1.000
_cell.length_b   1.000
_cell.length_c   1.000
_cell.angle_alpha   90.00
_cell.angle_beta   90.00
_cell.angle_gamma   90.00
#
_symmetry.space_group_name_H-M   'P 1'
#
loop_
_entity.id
_entity.type
_entity.pdbx_description
1 polymer ?
#
loop_
_entity_poly.entity_id
_entity_poly.type
_entity_poly.pdbx_seq_one_letter_code
_entity_poly.pdbx_strand_id
1 'polypeptide(L)'
;MYLDPPYNTEATQKDGNNLANDKENVSASKFIYRDKFSRNGWLNMIRERLVKARTILKDDGVIFISIDDAEQAYLKVLMDEIFGEENFVANITIINNLGARSDQKHISQASEYLLIYAKNISKIKFNGKKIESQEIEKKFNLEDSQGSFKSIDLKKSGSESKREDRPFMFYPIIVKKDEVFSIKEEEYNNLYDKKENKFNDEYLENLKRKYQSLGYKFVLPLYKTGEFARWRVGFKSFKERLSSIKFKKETNSIMEKVRPTLENGDLNLPNYKSIWYQPSYDSGSSTKFLNSILDNSSIFNFPKSIHLIKDVIRLHTNKNARVLDFFAGSGTTTHAVWDLNREDGGKRSVTIVTNNENDIAKNVTYERLHRISRGETTDGSSNFEWLNKNEPYQVPLKVYETKQFPIDINESLNDKIDLFIKEIADFANVNLDENEDKQRILYYLKQLYSLKNEEDQNDIN
;
A
#
# COMPACT_ATOMS: atom_id res chain seq x y z
N MET A 1 4.48 4.12 3.32
CA MET A 1 3.79 5.42 3.45
C MET A 1 2.31 5.16 3.27
N TYR A 2 1.46 5.69 4.14
CA TYR A 2 0.01 5.69 3.94
C TYR A 2 -0.45 7.13 3.86
N LEU A 3 -1.34 7.46 2.93
CA LEU A 3 -1.87 8.79 2.73
C LEU A 3 -3.39 8.74 2.54
N ASP A 4 -4.06 9.71 3.14
CA ASP A 4 -5.49 9.98 2.99
C ASP A 4 -5.71 11.45 2.56
N PRO A 5 -5.37 11.80 1.31
CA PRO A 5 -5.53 13.16 0.81
C PRO A 5 -7.00 13.58 0.75
N PRO A 6 -7.32 14.88 0.63
CA PRO A 6 -8.69 15.31 0.40
C PRO A 6 -9.23 14.73 -0.92
N TYR A 7 -10.48 14.25 -0.93
CA TYR A 7 -11.06 13.54 -2.07
C TYR A 7 -11.68 14.46 -3.14
N ASN A 8 -11.77 15.77 -2.90
CA ASN A 8 -12.37 16.75 -3.82
C ASN A 8 -13.87 16.48 -4.13
N THR A 9 -14.65 16.06 -3.13
CA THR A 9 -16.08 15.74 -3.30
C THR A 9 -17.00 16.96 -3.26
N GLU A 10 -18.10 16.93 -4.02
CA GLU A 10 -19.04 18.06 -4.22
C GLU A 10 -19.96 18.40 -3.02
N ALA A 11 -19.46 18.39 -1.79
CA ALA A 11 -20.23 18.95 -0.68
C ALA A 11 -20.23 20.49 -0.78
N THR A 12 -21.46 21.05 -0.79
CA THR A 12 -21.89 22.46 -0.70
C THR A 12 -21.54 23.42 -1.86
N GLN A 13 -22.46 23.50 -2.83
CA GLN A 13 -22.66 24.68 -3.70
C GLN A 13 -22.86 26.02 -2.95
N LYS A 14 -22.91 26.00 -1.61
CA LYS A 14 -23.24 27.15 -0.77
C LYS A 14 -22.05 27.74 -0.01
N ASP A 15 -20.90 27.08 0.04
CA ASP A 15 -19.70 27.63 0.68
C ASP A 15 -18.90 28.47 -0.30
N GLY A 16 -19.50 29.57 -0.77
CA GLY A 16 -18.85 30.80 -1.28
C GLY A 16 -17.72 30.70 -2.32
N ASN A 17 -17.40 29.53 -2.84
CA ASN A 17 -16.25 29.29 -3.70
C ASN A 17 -16.71 29.34 -5.15
N ASN A 18 -16.86 30.57 -5.65
CA ASN A 18 -16.94 30.81 -7.09
C ASN A 18 -15.75 30.08 -7.76
N LEU A 19 -16.08 29.27 -8.77
CA LEU A 19 -15.13 28.74 -9.75
C LEU A 19 -14.39 29.93 -10.36
N ALA A 20 -13.30 30.35 -9.73
CA ALA A 20 -12.45 31.39 -10.28
C ALA A 20 -11.86 30.83 -11.58
N ASN A 21 -12.12 31.52 -12.67
CA ASN A 21 -11.62 31.22 -14.00
C ASN A 21 -10.13 30.83 -13.93
N ASP A 22 -9.84 29.61 -14.40
CA ASP A 22 -8.49 29.16 -14.71
C ASP A 22 -7.85 30.17 -15.68
N LYS A 23 -7.00 31.08 -15.18
CA LYS A 23 -5.97 31.76 -15.98
C LYS A 23 -4.95 32.62 -15.23
N GLU A 24 -5.12 32.93 -13.94
CA GLU A 24 -4.18 33.81 -13.24
C GLU A 24 -3.61 33.19 -11.95
N ASN A 25 -2.28 33.09 -11.94
CA ASN A 25 -1.37 32.82 -10.82
C ASN A 25 -2.02 32.54 -9.45
N VAL A 26 -2.25 31.26 -9.17
CA VAL A 26 -2.66 30.82 -7.82
C VAL A 26 -1.42 30.81 -6.91
N SER A 27 -1.41 31.67 -5.88
CA SER A 27 -0.33 31.72 -4.88
C SER A 27 -0.27 30.45 -4.03
N ALA A 28 0.92 30.10 -3.55
CA ALA A 28 1.14 28.92 -2.70
C ALA A 28 0.37 28.99 -1.36
N SER A 29 0.06 30.19 -0.86
CA SER A 29 -0.75 30.37 0.36
C SER A 29 -2.22 29.95 0.11
N LYS A 30 -2.85 30.33 -1.01
CA LYS A 30 -4.24 29.95 -1.33
C LYS A 30 -4.46 28.46 -1.61
N PHE A 31 -3.40 27.68 -1.82
CA PHE A 31 -3.47 26.23 -2.04
C PHE A 31 -3.65 25.40 -0.75
N ILE A 32 -3.48 26.00 0.43
CA ILE A 32 -3.41 25.30 1.72
C ILE A 32 -4.76 25.24 2.44
N TYR A 33 -5.79 25.94 1.94
CA TYR A 33 -7.02 26.29 2.68
C TYR A 33 -8.34 25.80 2.02
N ARG A 34 -8.33 24.69 1.28
CA ARG A 34 -9.53 24.27 0.51
C ARG A 34 -9.76 22.77 0.54
N ASP A 35 -10.99 22.37 0.83
CA ASP A 35 -11.47 20.98 0.64
C ASP A 35 -11.84 20.68 -0.83
N LYS A 36 -11.99 21.73 -1.65
CA LYS A 36 -12.33 21.65 -3.08
C LYS A 36 -11.35 22.43 -3.94
N PHE A 37 -10.82 21.76 -4.95
CA PHE A 37 -9.87 22.30 -5.90
C PHE A 37 -10.40 22.14 -7.33
N SER A 38 -9.96 23.00 -8.26
CA SER A 38 -10.01 22.61 -9.67
C SER A 38 -9.19 21.31 -9.81
N ARG A 39 -9.56 20.43 -10.73
CA ARG A 39 -8.83 19.17 -10.92
C ARG A 39 -7.34 19.41 -11.13
N ASN A 40 -7.00 20.44 -11.90
CA ASN A 40 -5.61 20.87 -12.11
C ASN A 40 -4.95 21.31 -10.80
N GLY A 41 -5.66 22.09 -9.98
CA GLY A 41 -5.19 22.49 -8.65
C GLY A 41 -4.93 21.28 -7.74
N TRP A 42 -5.87 20.35 -7.65
CA TRP A 42 -5.74 19.13 -6.86
C TRP A 42 -4.52 18.32 -7.31
N LEU A 43 -4.41 18.08 -8.62
CA LEU A 43 -3.30 17.32 -9.19
C LEU A 43 -1.95 18.00 -8.94
N ASN A 44 -1.84 19.32 -9.10
CA ASN A 44 -0.61 20.04 -8.80
C ASN A 44 -0.22 19.93 -7.33
N MET A 45 -1.18 20.10 -6.41
CA MET A 45 -0.97 19.97 -4.97
C MET A 45 -0.44 18.57 -4.60
N ILE A 46 -1.06 17.53 -5.15
CA ILE A 46 -0.70 16.14 -4.88
C ILE A 46 0.63 15.79 -5.55
N ARG A 47 0.87 16.25 -6.79
CA ARG A 47 2.10 16.01 -7.55
C ARG A 47 3.34 16.45 -6.79
N GLU A 48 3.38 17.69 -6.31
CA GLU A 48 4.54 18.23 -5.58
C GLU A 48 4.90 17.38 -4.35
N ARG A 49 3.86 16.89 -3.63
CA ARG A 49 4.03 16.03 -2.46
C ARG A 49 4.50 14.63 -2.85
N LEU A 50 3.91 14.04 -3.88
CA LEU A 50 4.25 12.69 -4.34
C LEU A 50 5.67 12.61 -4.92
N VAL A 51 6.12 13.65 -5.64
CA VAL A 51 7.51 13.75 -6.12
C VAL A 51 8.47 13.68 -4.93
N LYS A 52 8.23 14.45 -3.86
CA LYS A 52 9.05 14.39 -2.63
C LYS A 52 8.88 13.07 -1.88
N ALA A 53 7.68 12.50 -1.84
CA ALA A 53 7.44 11.20 -1.22
C ALA A 53 8.28 10.10 -1.88
N ARG A 54 8.37 10.10 -3.22
CA ARG A 54 9.18 9.14 -3.98
C ARG A 54 10.67 9.27 -3.69
N THR A 55 11.19 10.49 -3.50
CA THR A 55 12.63 10.68 -3.21
C THR A 55 13.02 10.06 -1.88
N ILE A 56 12.20 10.22 -0.84
CA ILE A 56 12.51 9.74 0.52
C ILE A 56 12.08 8.29 0.79
N LEU A 57 11.22 7.71 -0.06
CA LEU A 57 10.83 6.31 0.07
C LEU A 57 12.05 5.40 -0.15
N LYS A 58 12.20 4.32 0.63
CA LYS A 58 13.24 3.31 0.40
C LYS A 58 12.95 2.50 -0.86
N ASP A 59 13.96 1.86 -1.41
CA ASP A 59 13.86 1.01 -2.59
C ASP A 59 12.84 -0.13 -2.45
N ASP A 60 12.75 -0.74 -1.27
CA ASP A 60 11.75 -1.74 -0.88
C ASP A 60 10.45 -1.10 -0.34
N GLY A 61 10.39 0.23 -0.31
CA GLY A 61 9.29 0.99 0.25
C GLY A 61 8.06 1.01 -0.64
N VAL A 62 6.89 1.08 0.01
CA VAL A 62 5.58 1.08 -0.64
C VAL A 62 4.77 2.28 -0.16
N ILE A 63 4.01 2.87 -1.08
CA ILE A 63 3.07 3.95 -0.83
C ILE A 63 1.65 3.46 -1.08
N PHE A 64 0.75 3.80 -0.17
CA PHE A 64 -0.66 3.45 -0.17
C PHE A 64 -1.45 4.76 -0.11
N ILE A 65 -2.38 4.99 -1.04
CA ILE A 65 -3.16 6.23 -1.08
C ILE A 65 -4.64 5.89 -1.15
N SER A 66 -5.38 6.31 -0.13
CA SER A 66 -6.84 6.23 -0.10
C SER A 66 -7.44 7.31 -0.99
N ILE A 67 -8.46 6.96 -1.78
CA ILE A 67 -9.15 7.88 -2.70
C ILE A 67 -10.55 7.36 -3.01
N ASP A 68 -11.48 8.23 -3.38
CA ASP A 68 -12.78 7.84 -3.94
C ASP A 68 -12.82 8.00 -5.47
N ASP A 69 -13.99 7.76 -6.07
CA ASP A 69 -14.20 7.84 -7.52
C ASP A 69 -13.88 9.21 -8.15
N ALA A 70 -13.91 10.31 -7.38
CA ALA A 70 -13.82 11.65 -7.95
C ALA A 70 -12.46 11.92 -8.61
N GLU A 71 -11.37 11.47 -7.96
CA GLU A 71 -10.00 11.71 -8.43
C GLU A 71 -9.18 10.42 -8.65
N GLN A 72 -9.74 9.23 -8.41
CA GLN A 72 -9.01 7.95 -8.50
C GLN A 72 -8.29 7.75 -9.84
N ALA A 73 -8.97 7.99 -10.96
CA ALA A 73 -8.40 7.77 -12.29
C ALA A 73 -7.25 8.75 -12.58
N TYR A 74 -7.40 10.01 -12.19
CA TYR A 74 -6.38 11.04 -12.39
C TYR A 74 -5.18 10.84 -11.47
N LEU A 75 -5.42 10.45 -10.22
CA LEU A 75 -4.37 10.05 -9.29
C LEU A 75 -3.59 8.85 -9.83
N LYS A 76 -4.25 7.85 -10.42
CA LYS A 76 -3.59 6.68 -11.02
C LYS A 76 -2.62 7.10 -12.14
N VAL A 77 -3.05 7.96 -13.06
CA VAL A 77 -2.19 8.48 -14.15
C VAL A 77 -1.01 9.27 -13.58
N LEU A 78 -1.24 10.12 -12.59
CA LEU A 78 -0.18 10.87 -11.93
C LEU A 78 0.83 9.96 -11.21
N MET A 79 0.35 8.90 -10.57
CA MET A 79 1.20 7.90 -9.93
C MET A 79 2.02 7.12 -10.97
N ASP A 80 1.47 6.79 -12.14
CA ASP A 80 2.23 6.19 -13.25
C ASP A 80 3.36 7.09 -13.73
N GLU A 81 3.11 8.40 -13.88
CA GLU A 81 4.14 9.39 -14.26
C GLU A 81 5.28 9.44 -13.21
N ILE A 82 4.92 9.50 -11.93
CA ILE A 82 5.89 9.72 -10.85
C ILE A 82 6.65 8.43 -10.50
N PHE A 83 5.93 7.31 -10.32
CA PHE A 83 6.50 6.05 -9.83
C PHE A 83 6.88 5.07 -10.94
N GLY A 84 6.40 5.27 -12.17
CA GLY A 84 6.49 4.31 -13.27
C GLY A 84 5.34 3.30 -13.22
N GLU A 85 4.67 3.09 -14.35
CA GLU A 85 3.57 2.13 -14.48
C GLU A 85 4.00 0.71 -14.10
N GLU A 86 5.26 0.34 -14.36
CA GLU A 86 5.82 -0.95 -14.00
C GLU A 86 5.92 -1.18 -12.48
N ASN A 87 5.85 -0.11 -11.68
CA ASN A 87 5.87 -0.17 -10.22
C ASN A 87 4.47 -0.13 -9.58
N PHE A 88 3.42 -0.14 -10.40
CA PHE A 88 2.05 -0.31 -9.93
C PHE A 88 1.86 -1.70 -9.31
N VAL A 89 1.34 -1.73 -8.09
CA VAL A 89 1.15 -2.98 -7.35
C VAL A 89 -0.30 -3.44 -7.45
N ALA A 90 -1.26 -2.59 -7.05
CA ALA A 90 -2.68 -2.90 -7.10
C ALA A 90 -3.55 -1.65 -6.91
N ASN A 91 -4.79 -1.74 -7.39
CA ASN A 91 -5.90 -0.90 -6.95
C ASN A 91 -6.84 -1.80 -6.13
N ILE A 92 -7.02 -1.49 -4.84
CA ILE A 92 -7.89 -2.27 -3.95
C ILE A 92 -9.20 -1.52 -3.75
N THR A 93 -10.32 -2.17 -4.02
CA THR A 93 -11.64 -1.66 -3.63
C THR A 93 -11.88 -1.98 -2.15
N ILE A 94 -12.09 -0.95 -1.34
CA ILE A 94 -12.39 -1.05 0.08
C ILE A 94 -13.90 -0.84 0.27
N ILE A 95 -14.62 -1.88 0.69
CA ILE A 95 -16.03 -1.76 1.05
C ILE A 95 -16.10 -1.24 2.49
N ASN A 96 -16.54 0.01 2.65
CA ASN A 96 -16.59 0.72 3.94
C ASN A 96 -18.00 1.17 4.35
N ASN A 97 -19.01 0.92 3.50
CA ASN A 97 -20.41 1.13 3.83
C ASN A 97 -21.29 0.08 3.15
N LEU A 98 -21.63 -1.00 3.85
CA LEU A 98 -22.49 -2.06 3.31
C LEU A 98 -23.93 -1.60 3.02
N GLY A 99 -24.44 -0.64 3.79
CA GLY A 99 -25.77 -0.07 3.57
C GLY A 99 -25.84 0.74 2.27
N ALA A 100 -24.66 1.09 1.73
CA ALA A 100 -24.46 2.02 0.64
C ALA A 100 -25.07 3.40 0.95
N ARG A 101 -24.63 4.46 0.25
CA ARG A 101 -25.26 5.76 0.44
C ARG A 101 -26.62 5.79 -0.26
N SER A 102 -27.70 5.99 0.49
CA SER A 102 -29.09 5.93 0.00
C SER A 102 -29.53 7.18 -0.78
N ASP A 103 -28.67 8.19 -0.86
CA ASP A 103 -28.92 9.49 -1.50
C ASP A 103 -28.55 9.53 -2.99
N GLN A 104 -28.00 8.44 -3.54
CA GLN A 104 -27.61 8.33 -4.94
C GLN A 104 -28.76 7.82 -5.83
N LYS A 105 -29.03 8.52 -6.93
CA LYS A 105 -30.18 8.24 -7.83
C LYS A 105 -30.10 6.93 -8.61
N HIS A 106 -28.90 6.39 -8.85
CA HIS A 106 -28.71 5.27 -9.78
C HIS A 106 -27.94 4.09 -9.15
N ILE A 107 -26.74 4.36 -8.61
CA ILE A 107 -25.90 3.34 -7.98
C ILE A 107 -25.43 3.91 -6.65
N SER A 108 -25.85 3.28 -5.55
CA SER A 108 -25.40 3.67 -4.22
C SER A 108 -23.93 3.28 -4.01
N GLN A 109 -23.08 4.30 -3.83
CA GLN A 109 -21.66 4.10 -3.56
C GLN A 109 -21.47 3.48 -2.17
N ALA A 110 -20.72 2.38 -2.11
CA ALA A 110 -20.47 1.57 -0.91
C ALA A 110 -18.97 1.37 -0.63
N SER A 111 -18.12 1.91 -1.51
CA SER A 111 -16.70 1.61 -1.53
C SER A 111 -15.85 2.83 -1.86
N GLU A 112 -14.61 2.77 -1.38
CA GLU A 112 -13.50 3.63 -1.76
C GLU A 112 -12.38 2.79 -2.38
N TYR A 113 -11.30 3.44 -2.79
CA TYR A 113 -10.14 2.81 -3.41
C TYR A 113 -8.87 3.02 -2.58
N LEU A 114 -7.95 2.09 -2.69
CA LEU A 114 -6.60 2.17 -2.17
C LEU A 114 -5.62 1.86 -3.30
N LEU A 115 -4.94 2.89 -3.80
CA LEU A 115 -3.89 2.75 -4.80
C LEU A 115 -2.56 2.41 -4.13
N ILE A 116 -1.88 1.39 -4.68
CA ILE A 116 -0.63 0.86 -4.13
C ILE A 116 0.46 0.91 -5.18
N TYR A 117 1.57 1.57 -4.84
CA TYR A 117 2.77 1.64 -5.66
C TYR A 117 4.01 1.28 -4.84
N ALA A 118 4.95 0.58 -5.48
CA ALA A 118 6.28 0.37 -4.93
C ALA A 118 7.22 1.48 -5.40
N LYS A 119 8.31 1.74 -4.66
CA LYS A 119 9.43 2.49 -5.26
C LYS A 119 10.11 1.67 -6.36
N ASN A 120 10.33 0.38 -6.08
CA ASN A 120 10.82 -0.63 -6.99
C ASN A 120 10.10 -1.97 -6.70
N ILE A 121 9.20 -2.39 -7.59
CA ILE A 121 8.37 -3.57 -7.39
C ILE A 121 9.17 -4.88 -7.28
N SER A 122 10.37 -4.95 -7.85
CA SER A 122 11.22 -6.15 -7.76
C SER A 122 11.81 -6.38 -6.37
N LYS A 123 11.79 -5.36 -5.50
CA LYS A 123 12.39 -5.39 -4.16
C LYS A 123 11.38 -5.54 -3.03
N ILE A 124 10.08 -5.40 -3.29
CA ILE A 124 9.05 -5.48 -2.24
C ILE A 124 8.84 -6.94 -1.80
N LYS A 125 8.49 -7.10 -0.52
CA LYS A 125 8.02 -8.37 0.03
C LYS A 125 6.78 -8.10 0.87
N PHE A 126 5.68 -8.71 0.47
CA PHE A 126 4.43 -8.64 1.21
C PHE A 126 4.18 -9.87 2.08
N ASN A 127 3.61 -9.64 3.25
CA ASN A 127 3.06 -10.71 4.07
C ASN A 127 1.83 -11.30 3.37
N GLY A 128 1.52 -12.55 3.68
CA GLY A 128 0.25 -13.16 3.31
C GLY A 128 -0.91 -12.65 4.18
N LYS A 129 -2.15 -12.84 3.72
CA LYS A 129 -3.33 -12.47 4.52
C LYS A 129 -3.59 -13.54 5.58
N LYS A 130 -3.58 -13.18 6.86
CA LYS A 130 -4.01 -14.07 7.96
C LYS A 130 -5.42 -14.59 7.71
N ILE A 131 -5.58 -15.90 7.85
CA ILE A 131 -6.87 -16.57 7.69
C ILE A 131 -7.33 -17.07 9.06
N GLU A 132 -8.63 -16.95 9.34
CA GLU A 132 -9.24 -17.64 10.47
C GLU A 132 -9.25 -19.16 10.25
N SER A 133 -9.06 -19.94 11.32
CA SER A 133 -8.91 -21.40 11.27
C SER A 133 -10.04 -22.12 10.52
N GLN A 134 -11.29 -21.65 10.65
CA GLN A 134 -12.46 -22.25 10.00
C GLN A 134 -12.45 -22.11 8.46
N GLU A 135 -11.89 -21.01 7.94
CA GLU A 135 -11.74 -20.81 6.49
C GLU A 135 -10.62 -21.69 5.91
N ILE A 136 -9.61 -22.03 6.71
CA ILE A 136 -8.53 -22.93 6.34
C ILE A 136 -9.05 -24.35 6.18
N GLU A 137 -9.80 -24.88 7.16
CA GLU A 137 -10.37 -26.23 7.08
C GLU A 137 -11.22 -26.42 5.81
N LYS A 138 -12.00 -25.40 5.44
CA LYS A 138 -12.81 -25.42 4.21
C LYS A 138 -11.97 -25.39 2.93
N LYS A 139 -10.84 -24.69 2.91
CA LYS A 139 -10.03 -24.46 1.70
C LYS A 139 -8.84 -25.41 1.54
N PHE A 140 -8.28 -25.91 2.63
CA PHE A 140 -7.10 -26.77 2.74
C PHE A 140 -7.47 -28.02 3.53
N ASN A 141 -8.32 -28.85 2.90
CA ASN A 141 -8.99 -29.99 3.52
C ASN A 141 -8.21 -31.31 3.50
N LEU A 142 -6.93 -31.28 3.10
CA LEU A 142 -6.04 -32.45 3.08
C LEU A 142 -4.87 -32.22 4.04
N GLU A 143 -4.25 -33.28 4.54
CA GLU A 143 -3.13 -33.18 5.49
C GLU A 143 -2.03 -34.19 5.17
N ASP A 144 -0.77 -33.83 5.46
CA ASP A 144 0.37 -34.74 5.50
C ASP A 144 1.37 -34.32 6.59
N SER A 145 2.55 -34.94 6.64
CA SER A 145 3.61 -34.62 7.61
C SER A 145 4.07 -33.16 7.63
N GLN A 146 3.72 -32.36 6.61
CA GLN A 146 4.06 -30.94 6.49
C GLN A 146 2.83 -30.03 6.76
N GLY A 147 1.72 -30.58 7.27
CA GLY A 147 0.50 -29.87 7.63
C GLY A 147 -0.59 -29.86 6.55
N SER A 148 -1.59 -29.00 6.74
CA SER A 148 -2.75 -28.92 5.84
C SER A 148 -2.40 -28.37 4.46
N PHE A 149 -3.08 -28.87 3.42
CA PHE A 149 -2.90 -28.44 2.04
C PHE A 149 -4.18 -28.63 1.23
N LYS A 150 -4.18 -28.08 0.02
CA LYS A 150 -5.14 -28.42 -1.03
C LYS A 150 -4.40 -28.91 -2.26
N SER A 151 -5.03 -29.80 -2.99
CA SER A 151 -4.49 -30.33 -4.24
C SER A 151 -5.13 -29.59 -5.40
N ILE A 152 -4.32 -29.00 -6.28
CA ILE A 152 -4.79 -28.36 -7.52
C ILE A 152 -4.22 -29.08 -8.73
N ASP A 153 -5.02 -29.20 -9.80
CA ASP A 153 -4.52 -29.72 -11.07
C ASP A 153 -3.57 -28.68 -11.69
N LEU A 154 -2.34 -29.10 -11.99
CA LEU A 154 -1.32 -28.24 -12.59
C LEU A 154 -1.70 -27.83 -14.01
N LYS A 155 -2.57 -28.59 -14.69
CA LYS A 155 -3.10 -28.24 -16.01
C LYS A 155 -4.08 -27.08 -15.86
N LYS A 156 -3.93 -26.06 -16.71
CA LYS A 156 -4.85 -24.93 -16.74
C LYS A 156 -6.22 -25.38 -17.27
N SER A 157 -7.28 -24.86 -16.67
CA SER A 157 -8.66 -25.00 -17.11
C SER A 157 -9.28 -23.61 -17.32
N GLY A 158 -10.35 -23.53 -18.12
CA GLY A 158 -11.06 -22.27 -18.42
C GLY A 158 -10.38 -21.45 -19.51
N SER A 159 -10.50 -20.12 -19.43
CA SER A 159 -9.90 -19.18 -20.38
C SER A 159 -8.38 -19.30 -20.44
N GLU A 160 -7.81 -18.96 -21.61
CA GLU A 160 -6.38 -19.04 -21.89
C GLU A 160 -5.75 -20.39 -21.49
N SER A 161 -6.37 -21.54 -21.81
CA SER A 161 -5.87 -22.86 -21.38
C SER A 161 -5.14 -23.64 -22.46
N LYS A 162 -5.08 -23.13 -23.69
CA LYS A 162 -4.38 -23.76 -24.81
C LYS A 162 -2.88 -23.49 -24.72
N ARG A 163 -2.06 -24.32 -25.39
CA ARG A 163 -0.60 -24.08 -25.42
C ARG A 163 -0.25 -22.77 -26.12
N GLU A 164 -1.03 -22.40 -27.14
CA GLU A 164 -0.84 -21.19 -27.94
C GLU A 164 -1.05 -19.91 -27.13
N ASP A 165 -1.88 -19.95 -26.07
CA ASP A 165 -2.15 -18.78 -25.22
C ASP A 165 -0.91 -18.34 -24.43
N ARG A 166 -0.09 -19.31 -23.98
CA ARG A 166 1.17 -19.08 -23.26
C ARG A 166 2.18 -20.20 -23.61
N PRO A 167 2.91 -20.09 -24.74
CA PRO A 167 3.76 -21.18 -25.24
C PRO A 167 4.82 -21.68 -24.25
N PHE A 168 5.40 -20.78 -23.45
CA PHE A 168 6.40 -21.12 -22.43
C PHE A 168 5.87 -21.95 -21.24
N MET A 169 4.55 -22.14 -21.14
CA MET A 169 3.91 -23.01 -20.14
C MET A 169 3.49 -24.38 -20.72
N PHE A 170 3.93 -24.70 -21.93
CA PHE A 170 3.79 -26.01 -22.53
C PHE A 170 5.13 -26.74 -22.53
N TYR A 171 5.21 -27.83 -21.79
CA TYR A 171 6.40 -28.69 -21.72
C TYR A 171 6.02 -30.05 -21.15
N PRO A 172 6.76 -31.12 -21.45
CA PRO A 172 6.51 -32.40 -20.82
C PRO A 172 7.01 -32.44 -19.38
N ILE A 173 6.27 -33.16 -18.55
CA ILE A 173 6.67 -33.56 -17.22
C ILE A 173 6.91 -35.07 -17.26
N ILE A 174 8.06 -35.51 -16.76
CA ILE A 174 8.44 -36.92 -16.79
C ILE A 174 8.26 -37.54 -15.41
N VAL A 175 7.75 -38.76 -15.35
CA VAL A 175 7.43 -39.45 -14.10
C VAL A 175 8.06 -40.84 -14.09
N LYS A 176 8.71 -41.22 -12.99
CA LYS A 176 9.26 -42.57 -12.81
C LYS A 176 9.06 -43.01 -11.38
N LYS A 177 8.49 -44.20 -11.17
CA LYS A 177 8.11 -44.71 -9.84
C LYS A 177 7.30 -43.67 -9.04
N ASP A 178 6.38 -42.97 -9.72
CA ASP A 178 5.48 -41.94 -9.17
C ASP A 178 6.13 -40.64 -8.70
N GLU A 179 7.46 -40.54 -8.86
CA GLU A 179 8.20 -39.31 -8.66
C GLU A 179 8.20 -38.48 -9.94
N VAL A 180 8.02 -37.17 -9.76
CA VAL A 180 7.94 -36.19 -10.83
C VAL A 180 9.31 -35.54 -11.02
N PHE A 181 9.76 -35.46 -12.28
CA PHE A 181 11.01 -34.80 -12.65
C PHE A 181 10.76 -33.80 -13.78
N SER A 182 11.70 -32.85 -13.93
CA SER A 182 11.77 -31.97 -15.10
C SER A 182 12.62 -32.60 -16.20
N ILE A 183 12.31 -32.26 -17.44
CA ILE A 183 13.28 -32.38 -18.55
C ILE A 183 14.45 -31.41 -18.36
N LYS A 184 15.48 -31.51 -19.20
CA LYS A 184 16.60 -30.56 -19.19
C LYS A 184 16.18 -29.20 -19.78
N GLU A 185 16.89 -28.15 -19.40
CA GLU A 185 16.61 -26.79 -19.85
C GLU A 185 16.85 -26.60 -21.35
N GLU A 186 17.89 -27.21 -21.89
CA GLU A 186 18.14 -27.27 -23.33
C GLU A 186 17.00 -27.99 -24.09
N GLU A 187 16.48 -29.09 -23.53
CA GLU A 187 15.36 -29.82 -24.12
C GLU A 187 14.08 -28.97 -24.12
N TYR A 188 13.85 -28.21 -23.04
CA TYR A 188 12.75 -27.27 -22.95
C TYR A 188 12.85 -26.14 -23.98
N ASN A 189 14.02 -25.54 -24.12
CA ASN A 189 14.25 -24.43 -25.05
C ASN A 189 14.04 -24.81 -26.52
N ASN A 190 14.18 -26.09 -26.86
CA ASN A 190 13.96 -26.61 -28.21
C ASN A 190 12.49 -26.90 -28.55
N LEU A 191 11.56 -26.82 -27.58
CA LEU A 191 10.14 -27.11 -27.81
C LEU A 191 9.39 -25.99 -28.54
N TYR A 192 9.89 -24.76 -28.43
CA TYR A 192 9.21 -23.58 -28.96
C TYR A 192 10.21 -22.53 -29.44
N ASP A 193 10.09 -22.17 -30.72
CA ASP A 193 10.86 -21.07 -31.29
C ASP A 193 10.12 -19.76 -31.06
N LYS A 194 10.72 -18.88 -30.26
CA LYS A 194 10.16 -17.55 -29.95
C LYS A 194 10.14 -16.62 -31.16
N LYS A 195 11.10 -16.73 -32.09
CA LYS A 195 11.21 -15.85 -33.26
C LYS A 195 10.17 -16.22 -34.31
N GLU A 196 10.01 -17.52 -34.55
CA GLU A 196 9.08 -18.06 -35.54
C GLU A 196 7.67 -18.31 -34.97
N ASN A 197 7.48 -18.11 -33.66
CA ASN A 197 6.23 -18.36 -32.95
C ASN A 197 5.65 -19.75 -33.22
N LYS A 198 6.53 -20.77 -33.21
CA LYS A 198 6.22 -22.12 -33.70
C LYS A 198 6.67 -23.22 -32.72
N PHE A 199 5.79 -24.19 -32.49
CA PHE A 199 6.10 -25.39 -31.71
C PHE A 199 6.87 -26.41 -32.56
N ASN A 200 7.85 -27.07 -31.92
CA ASN A 200 8.60 -28.15 -32.54
C ASN A 200 8.02 -29.52 -32.13
N ASP A 201 6.87 -29.87 -32.72
CA ASP A 201 6.14 -31.10 -32.40
C ASP A 201 6.91 -32.37 -32.80
N GLU A 202 7.76 -32.30 -33.82
CA GLU A 202 8.67 -33.40 -34.19
C GLU A 202 9.71 -33.66 -33.09
N TYR A 203 10.36 -32.60 -32.59
CA TYR A 203 11.28 -32.71 -31.46
C TYR A 203 10.59 -33.23 -30.20
N LEU A 204 9.36 -32.78 -29.94
CA LEU A 204 8.55 -33.26 -28.81
C LEU A 204 8.31 -34.78 -28.89
N GLU A 205 7.96 -35.32 -30.07
CA GLU A 205 7.73 -36.76 -30.23
C GLU A 205 9.04 -37.56 -30.11
N ASN A 206 10.16 -37.03 -30.60
CA ASN A 206 11.48 -37.63 -30.38
C ASN A 206 11.87 -37.64 -28.90
N LEU A 207 11.59 -36.56 -28.18
CA LEU A 207 11.84 -36.44 -26.74
C LEU A 207 10.98 -37.43 -25.94
N LYS A 208 9.73 -37.62 -26.35
CA LYS A 208 8.81 -38.60 -25.78
C LYS A 208 9.36 -40.02 -25.93
N ARG A 209 9.78 -40.42 -27.14
CA ARG A 209 10.38 -41.74 -27.39
C ARG A 209 11.63 -41.97 -26.54
N LYS A 210 12.49 -40.96 -26.42
CA LYS A 210 13.71 -40.99 -25.58
C LYS A 210 13.37 -41.26 -24.10
N TYR A 211 12.44 -40.53 -23.51
CA TYR A 211 12.12 -40.72 -22.09
C TYR A 211 11.35 -42.01 -21.83
N GLN A 212 10.50 -42.43 -22.76
CA GLN A 212 9.80 -43.71 -22.68
C GLN A 212 10.77 -44.90 -22.73
N SER A 213 11.81 -44.86 -23.59
CA SER A 213 12.83 -45.93 -23.64
C SER A 213 13.68 -46.00 -22.36
N LEU A 214 13.82 -44.89 -21.64
CA LEU A 214 14.46 -44.81 -20.32
C LEU A 214 13.54 -45.22 -19.15
N GLY A 215 12.30 -45.66 -19.45
CA GLY A 215 11.32 -46.11 -18.48
C GLY A 215 10.61 -44.97 -17.73
N TYR A 216 10.59 -43.76 -18.29
CA TYR A 216 9.78 -42.65 -17.76
C TYR A 216 8.42 -42.61 -18.45
N LYS A 217 7.38 -42.27 -17.68
CA LYS A 217 6.11 -41.81 -18.22
C LYS A 217 6.24 -40.36 -18.67
N PHE A 218 5.80 -40.06 -19.87
CA PHE A 218 5.85 -38.73 -20.48
C PHE A 218 4.47 -38.08 -20.40
N VAL A 219 4.30 -37.08 -19.56
CA VAL A 219 3.01 -36.45 -19.25
C VAL A 219 2.95 -35.06 -19.89
N LEU A 220 1.95 -34.84 -20.73
CA LEU A 220 1.66 -33.56 -21.35
C LEU A 220 0.35 -32.97 -20.81
N PRO A 221 0.21 -31.64 -20.82
CA PRO A 221 -1.06 -31.01 -20.49
C PRO A 221 -2.01 -31.22 -21.67
N LEU A 222 -2.91 -32.20 -21.57
CA LEU A 222 -3.87 -32.56 -22.62
C LEU A 222 -5.32 -32.32 -22.19
N TYR A 223 -6.16 -31.93 -23.13
CA TYR A 223 -7.61 -32.07 -22.97
C TYR A 223 -8.03 -33.53 -23.15
N LYS A 224 -9.27 -33.86 -22.75
CA LYS A 224 -9.84 -35.20 -22.98
C LYS A 224 -9.95 -35.54 -24.47
N THR A 225 -10.02 -34.53 -25.34
CA THR A 225 -10.02 -34.64 -26.80
C THR A 225 -8.66 -35.00 -27.38
N GLY A 226 -7.58 -34.92 -26.59
CA GLY A 226 -6.20 -35.12 -27.05
C GLY A 226 -5.50 -33.84 -27.52
N GLU A 227 -6.21 -32.73 -27.61
CA GLU A 227 -5.62 -31.42 -27.93
C GLU A 227 -4.68 -30.94 -26.83
N PHE A 228 -3.66 -30.17 -27.21
CA PHE A 228 -2.70 -29.60 -26.28
C PHE A 228 -3.29 -28.43 -25.49
N ALA A 229 -3.19 -28.55 -24.17
CA ALA A 229 -3.42 -27.47 -23.22
C ALA A 229 -2.08 -26.90 -22.75
N ARG A 230 -2.07 -26.13 -21.68
CA ARG A 230 -0.87 -25.70 -20.96
C ARG A 230 -0.92 -25.98 -19.47
N TRP A 231 0.24 -25.90 -18.82
CA TRP A 231 0.33 -25.83 -17.36
C TRP A 231 -0.06 -24.45 -16.83
N ARG A 232 -0.34 -24.39 -15.52
CA ARG A 232 -0.56 -23.14 -14.78
C ARG A 232 0.72 -22.36 -14.50
N VAL A 233 1.87 -23.02 -14.60
CA VAL A 233 3.19 -22.50 -14.21
C VAL A 233 4.17 -22.58 -15.37
N GLY A 234 5.15 -21.67 -15.39
CA GLY A 234 6.27 -21.73 -16.34
C GLY A 234 7.35 -22.71 -15.89
N PHE A 235 8.22 -23.11 -16.82
CA PHE A 235 9.22 -24.15 -16.61
C PHE A 235 10.19 -23.89 -15.43
N LYS A 236 10.67 -22.65 -15.29
CA LYS A 236 11.55 -22.26 -14.17
C LYS A 236 10.84 -22.42 -12.82
N SER A 237 9.63 -21.87 -12.68
CA SER A 237 8.83 -21.97 -11.45
C SER A 237 8.43 -23.41 -11.15
N PHE A 238 8.21 -24.24 -12.18
CA PHE A 238 7.98 -25.67 -11.99
C PHE A 238 9.18 -26.36 -11.33
N LYS A 239 10.41 -26.09 -11.79
CA LYS A 239 11.64 -26.63 -11.19
C LYS A 239 11.77 -26.23 -9.71
N GLU A 240 11.50 -24.95 -9.40
CA GLU A 240 11.54 -24.42 -8.02
C GLU A 240 10.50 -25.07 -7.09
N ARG A 241 9.40 -25.61 -7.65
CA ARG A 241 8.26 -26.17 -6.92
C ARG A 241 8.15 -27.69 -7.00
N LEU A 242 9.16 -28.39 -7.56
CA LEU A 242 9.09 -29.85 -7.76
C LEU A 242 8.69 -30.64 -6.50
N SER A 243 9.13 -30.19 -5.31
CA SER A 243 8.82 -30.84 -4.03
C SER A 243 7.33 -30.84 -3.67
N SER A 244 6.55 -29.85 -4.14
CA SER A 244 5.11 -29.78 -3.91
C SER A 244 4.28 -30.51 -4.96
N ILE A 245 4.91 -30.97 -6.06
CA ILE A 245 4.23 -31.56 -7.20
C ILE A 245 4.22 -33.09 -7.10
N LYS A 246 3.06 -33.69 -7.37
CA LYS A 246 2.84 -35.14 -7.33
C LYS A 246 2.10 -35.62 -8.56
N PHE A 247 2.45 -36.82 -9.01
CA PHE A 247 1.72 -37.53 -10.04
C PHE A 247 0.53 -38.27 -9.44
N LYS A 248 -0.66 -38.06 -9.99
CA LYS A 248 -1.89 -38.76 -9.60
C LYS A 248 -2.20 -39.84 -10.63
N LYS A 249 -1.97 -41.10 -10.27
CA LYS A 249 -2.08 -42.26 -11.18
C LYS A 249 -3.46 -42.43 -11.77
N GLU A 250 -4.49 -42.31 -10.92
CA GLU A 250 -5.88 -42.66 -11.25
C GLU A 250 -6.41 -41.79 -12.39
N THR A 251 -5.99 -40.52 -12.42
CA THR A 251 -6.41 -39.53 -13.41
C THR A 251 -5.32 -39.19 -14.42
N ASN A 252 -4.15 -39.82 -14.31
CA ASN A 252 -2.95 -39.49 -15.08
C ASN A 252 -2.64 -37.98 -15.08
N SER A 253 -2.82 -37.30 -13.94
CA SER A 253 -2.70 -35.86 -13.82
C SER A 253 -1.50 -35.46 -12.96
N ILE A 254 -0.99 -34.25 -13.20
CA ILE A 254 0.02 -33.62 -12.36
C ILE A 254 -0.69 -32.68 -11.39
N MET A 255 -0.48 -32.88 -10.10
CA MET A 255 -1.12 -32.12 -9.04
C MET A 255 -0.08 -31.33 -8.26
N GLU A 256 -0.40 -30.10 -7.86
CA GLU A 256 0.42 -29.29 -6.95
C GLU A 256 -0.25 -29.23 -5.57
N LYS A 257 0.53 -29.53 -4.52
CA LYS A 257 0.14 -29.26 -3.13
C LYS A 257 0.34 -27.79 -2.85
N VAL A 258 -0.76 -27.05 -2.71
CA VAL A 258 -0.73 -25.66 -2.28
C VAL A 258 -1.05 -25.62 -0.80
N ARG A 259 -0.13 -25.02 -0.03
CA ARG A 259 -0.25 -24.88 1.42
C ARG A 259 -0.54 -23.43 1.80
N PRO A 260 -1.21 -23.19 2.93
CA PRO A 260 -1.09 -21.91 3.61
C PRO A 260 0.37 -21.70 4.04
N THR A 261 0.85 -20.46 4.02
CA THR A 261 2.18 -20.15 4.54
C THR A 261 2.08 -19.99 6.06
N LEU A 262 2.97 -20.66 6.80
CA LEU A 262 3.12 -20.43 8.24
C LEU A 262 4.05 -19.23 8.44
N GLU A 263 3.53 -18.14 8.98
CA GLU A 263 4.31 -16.95 9.30
C GLU A 263 4.04 -16.59 10.76
N ASN A 264 5.07 -16.70 11.61
CA ASN A 264 4.97 -16.49 13.07
C ASN A 264 3.92 -17.38 13.78
N GLY A 265 3.69 -18.60 13.30
CA GLY A 265 2.72 -19.53 13.87
C GLY A 265 1.28 -19.33 13.38
N ASP A 266 1.02 -18.30 12.58
CA ASP A 266 -0.27 -18.05 11.93
C ASP A 266 -0.28 -18.59 10.49
N LEU A 267 -1.44 -19.08 10.06
CA LEU A 267 -1.69 -19.59 8.72
C LEU A 267 -2.17 -18.45 7.80
N ASN A 268 -1.39 -18.16 6.75
CA ASN A 268 -1.63 -17.06 5.83
C ASN A 268 -2.00 -17.56 4.41
N LEU A 269 -2.93 -16.86 3.73
CA LEU A 269 -3.08 -16.97 2.27
C LEU A 269 -1.88 -16.29 1.61
N PRO A 270 -1.34 -16.85 0.51
CA PRO A 270 -0.17 -16.27 -0.14
C PRO A 270 -0.42 -14.88 -0.73
N ASN A 271 -1.67 -14.49 -1.01
CA ASN A 271 -2.01 -13.20 -1.63
C ASN A 271 -3.28 -12.59 -1.03
N TYR A 272 -3.31 -11.25 -0.96
CA TYR A 272 -4.52 -10.47 -0.71
C TYR A 272 -5.38 -10.38 -1.98
N LYS A 273 -6.71 -10.32 -1.83
CA LYS A 273 -7.63 -10.03 -2.94
C LYS A 273 -7.62 -8.52 -3.23
N SER A 274 -8.00 -8.13 -4.45
CA SER A 274 -8.19 -6.72 -4.82
C SER A 274 -9.49 -6.08 -4.31
N ILE A 275 -10.27 -6.82 -3.51
CA ILE A 275 -11.46 -6.31 -2.83
C ILE A 275 -11.32 -6.65 -1.35
N TRP A 276 -11.35 -5.64 -0.49
CA TRP A 276 -11.28 -5.80 0.94
C TRP A 276 -12.58 -5.34 1.59
N TYR A 277 -13.06 -6.17 2.51
CA TYR A 277 -14.23 -5.91 3.31
C TYR A 277 -14.05 -6.58 4.67
N GLN A 278 -14.29 -5.81 5.73
CA GLN A 278 -14.48 -6.28 7.09
C GLN A 278 -15.53 -5.38 7.75
N PRO A 279 -16.38 -5.88 8.65
CA PRO A 279 -17.32 -5.03 9.41
C PRO A 279 -16.62 -3.88 10.13
N SER A 280 -15.36 -4.09 10.56
CA SER A 280 -14.53 -3.10 11.23
C SER A 280 -14.03 -1.96 10.33
N TYR A 281 -14.22 -2.05 9.01
CA TYR A 281 -13.88 -0.98 8.05
C TYR A 281 -14.98 0.07 7.92
N ASP A 282 -16.13 -0.18 8.55
CA ASP A 282 -17.28 0.72 8.53
C ASP A 282 -16.92 2.12 9.05
N SER A 283 -17.33 3.13 8.28
CA SER A 283 -17.04 4.54 8.60
C SER A 283 -17.76 5.02 9.86
N GLY A 284 -19.01 4.59 10.07
CA GLY A 284 -19.78 4.94 11.27
C GLY A 284 -19.15 4.42 12.55
N SER A 285 -18.59 3.21 12.50
CA SER A 285 -17.84 2.60 13.60
C SER A 285 -16.55 3.36 13.91
N SER A 286 -15.89 3.90 12.89
CA SER A 286 -14.67 4.69 13.05
C SER A 286 -14.94 6.03 13.74
N THR A 287 -16.04 6.72 13.40
CA THR A 287 -16.47 7.94 14.10
C THR A 287 -16.79 7.66 15.56
N LYS A 288 -17.55 6.60 15.86
CA LYS A 288 -17.86 6.21 17.24
C LYS A 288 -16.59 5.92 18.05
N PHE A 289 -15.62 5.26 17.44
CA PHE A 289 -14.34 4.98 18.08
C PHE A 289 -13.51 6.24 18.35
N LEU A 290 -13.53 7.23 17.46
CA LEU A 290 -12.87 8.51 17.74
C LEU A 290 -13.56 9.24 18.89
N ASN A 291 -14.89 9.20 18.94
CA ASN A 291 -15.69 9.87 19.98
C ASN A 291 -15.48 9.27 21.36
N SER A 292 -15.22 7.95 21.46
CA SER A 292 -14.89 7.34 22.75
C SER A 292 -13.53 7.82 23.30
N ILE A 293 -12.70 8.45 22.46
CA ILE A 293 -11.43 9.05 22.87
C ILE A 293 -11.58 10.55 23.15
N LEU A 294 -12.23 11.30 22.25
CA LEU A 294 -12.27 12.77 22.29
C LEU A 294 -13.51 13.36 22.99
N ASP A 295 -14.47 12.52 23.37
CA ASP A 295 -15.77 12.88 23.98
C ASP A 295 -16.64 13.85 23.15
N ASN A 296 -16.19 14.23 21.93
CA ASN A 296 -16.86 15.20 21.08
C ASN A 296 -16.99 14.68 19.64
N SER A 297 -18.23 14.52 19.20
CA SER A 297 -18.59 13.95 17.90
C SER A 297 -18.50 14.90 16.71
N SER A 298 -18.30 16.19 16.93
CA SER A 298 -18.39 17.21 15.87
C SER A 298 -17.06 17.75 15.36
N ILE A 299 -15.93 17.48 16.04
CA ILE A 299 -14.64 18.14 15.74
C ILE A 299 -13.97 17.55 14.49
N PHE A 300 -14.20 16.26 14.18
CA PHE A 300 -13.60 15.62 13.01
C PHE A 300 -14.56 14.63 12.36
N ASN A 301 -14.87 14.88 11.10
CA ASN A 301 -15.72 14.01 10.31
C ASN A 301 -14.88 12.98 9.56
N PHE A 302 -15.39 11.74 9.47
CA PHE A 302 -14.85 10.67 8.62
C PHE A 302 -13.41 10.19 8.94
N PRO A 303 -13.07 9.86 10.20
CA PRO A 303 -11.79 9.21 10.48
C PRO A 303 -11.69 7.86 9.77
N LYS A 304 -10.52 7.55 9.19
CA LYS A 304 -10.25 6.21 8.66
C LYS A 304 -10.29 5.15 9.77
N SER A 305 -10.70 3.94 9.39
CA SER A 305 -10.70 2.79 10.27
C SER A 305 -9.27 2.39 10.64
N ILE A 306 -9.00 2.26 11.94
CA ILE A 306 -7.72 1.74 12.45
C ILE A 306 -7.44 0.34 11.89
N HIS A 307 -8.46 -0.50 11.76
CA HIS A 307 -8.32 -1.86 11.26
C HIS A 307 -7.85 -1.88 9.80
N LEU A 308 -8.38 -0.97 8.97
CA LEU A 308 -7.91 -0.80 7.59
C LEU A 308 -6.44 -0.42 7.58
N ILE A 309 -6.02 0.56 8.38
CA ILE A 309 -4.62 1.01 8.40
C ILE A 309 -3.69 -0.07 8.94
N LYS A 310 -4.13 -0.85 9.94
CA LYS A 310 -3.38 -2.01 10.44
C LYS A 310 -3.14 -3.04 9.34
N ASP A 311 -4.17 -3.36 8.55
CA ASP A 311 -4.04 -4.31 7.45
C ASP A 311 -3.16 -3.77 6.31
N VAL A 312 -3.20 -2.45 6.04
CA VAL A 312 -2.27 -1.78 5.11
C VAL A 312 -0.83 -1.90 5.60
N ILE A 313 -0.54 -1.57 6.87
CA ILE A 313 0.82 -1.65 7.43
C ILE A 313 1.30 -3.10 7.47
N ARG A 314 0.42 -4.05 7.80
CA ARG A 314 0.71 -5.48 7.83
C ARG A 314 1.05 -6.05 6.46
N LEU A 315 0.68 -5.42 5.34
CA LEU A 315 1.16 -5.85 4.03
C LEU A 315 2.68 -5.87 3.98
N HIS A 316 3.37 -4.93 4.63
CA HIS A 316 4.82 -4.87 4.62
C HIS A 316 5.44 -5.82 5.65
N THR A 317 6.35 -6.68 5.23
CA THR A 317 7.02 -7.70 6.08
C THR A 317 7.85 -7.13 7.23
N ASN A 318 8.46 -5.95 7.02
CA ASN A 318 9.37 -5.35 8.00
C ASN A 318 8.64 -4.78 9.24
N LYS A 319 8.72 -5.49 10.37
CA LYS A 319 8.23 -5.04 11.69
C LYS A 319 9.01 -3.88 12.33
N ASN A 320 10.10 -3.43 11.71
CA ASN A 320 10.89 -2.26 12.11
C ASN A 320 10.79 -1.13 11.07
N ALA A 321 9.76 -1.17 10.20
CA ALA A 321 9.56 -0.18 9.16
C ALA A 321 9.33 1.23 9.74
N ARG A 322 9.75 2.24 8.96
CA ARG A 322 9.38 3.63 9.19
C ARG A 322 8.10 3.93 8.42
N VAL A 323 7.05 4.32 9.13
CA VAL A 323 5.75 4.70 8.59
C VAL A 323 5.69 6.22 8.52
N LEU A 324 5.26 6.75 7.39
CA LEU A 324 5.04 8.18 7.17
C LEU A 324 3.64 8.38 6.62
N ASP A 325 2.95 9.37 7.18
CA ASP A 325 1.66 9.87 6.74
C ASP A 325 1.64 11.39 6.83
N PHE A 326 1.64 12.07 5.68
CA PHE A 326 1.62 13.53 5.61
C PHE A 326 0.24 14.11 5.26
N PHE A 327 -0.81 13.31 5.45
CA PHE A 327 -2.21 13.71 5.46
C PHE A 327 -2.88 13.09 6.69
N ALA A 328 -2.31 13.32 7.87
CA ALA A 328 -2.60 12.50 9.03
C ALA A 328 -4.02 12.62 9.57
N GLY A 329 -4.69 13.76 9.31
CA GLY A 329 -6.03 14.07 9.80
C GLY A 329 -6.13 13.76 11.30
N SER A 330 -7.07 12.90 11.69
CA SER A 330 -7.28 12.49 13.08
C SER A 330 -6.15 11.65 13.72
N GLY A 331 -5.04 11.34 13.04
CA GLY A 331 -3.92 10.58 13.60
C GLY A 331 -4.12 9.06 13.65
N THR A 332 -5.03 8.52 12.82
CA THR A 332 -5.34 7.08 12.77
C THR A 332 -4.10 6.23 12.47
N THR A 333 -3.19 6.71 11.62
CA THR A 333 -1.97 5.97 11.26
C THR A 333 -1.06 5.72 12.45
N THR A 334 -0.87 6.70 13.33
CA THR A 334 -0.06 6.53 14.55
C THR A 334 -0.71 5.53 15.50
N HIS A 335 -2.03 5.61 15.70
CA HIS A 335 -2.77 4.66 16.54
C HIS A 335 -2.59 3.22 16.01
N ALA A 336 -2.75 3.00 14.71
CA ALA A 336 -2.56 1.69 14.08
C ALA A 336 -1.13 1.15 14.26
N VAL A 337 -0.10 2.01 14.16
CA VAL A 337 1.29 1.61 14.40
C VAL A 337 1.52 1.16 15.84
N TRP A 338 1.00 1.92 16.82
CA TRP A 338 1.14 1.57 18.23
C TRP A 338 0.42 0.26 18.58
N ASP A 339 -0.78 0.07 18.03
CA ASP A 339 -1.51 -1.19 18.09
C ASP A 339 -0.69 -2.36 17.58
N LEU A 340 -0.14 -2.24 16.36
CA LEU A 340 0.63 -3.34 15.75
C LEU A 340 1.87 -3.67 16.56
N ASN A 341 2.63 -2.66 17.01
CA ASN A 341 3.81 -2.90 17.83
C ASN A 341 3.47 -3.60 19.15
N ARG A 342 2.34 -3.25 19.78
CA ARG A 342 1.84 -3.93 20.98
C ARG A 342 1.41 -5.38 20.69
N GLU A 343 0.71 -5.60 19.58
CA GLU A 343 0.21 -6.93 19.18
C GLU A 343 1.30 -7.90 18.75
N ASP A 344 2.27 -7.44 17.95
CA ASP A 344 3.20 -8.31 17.23
C ASP A 344 4.67 -8.17 17.65
N GLY A 345 4.92 -7.36 18.70
CA GLY A 345 6.24 -7.07 19.25
C GLY A 345 7.13 -6.23 18.32
N GLY A 346 6.57 -5.64 17.26
CA GLY A 346 7.29 -4.82 16.31
C GLY A 346 7.86 -3.53 16.91
N LYS A 347 8.79 -2.92 16.18
CA LYS A 347 9.42 -1.63 16.54
C LYS A 347 9.27 -0.63 15.41
N ARG A 348 8.09 -0.60 14.78
CA ARG A 348 7.77 0.35 13.72
C ARG A 348 7.81 1.76 14.30
N SER A 349 8.49 2.68 13.62
CA SER A 349 8.45 4.10 13.97
C SER A 349 7.46 4.82 13.07
N VAL A 350 6.79 5.86 13.57
CA VAL A 350 5.83 6.63 12.79
C VAL A 350 6.12 8.12 12.86
N THR A 351 6.03 8.78 11.72
CA THR A 351 6.06 10.23 11.59
C THR A 351 4.79 10.64 10.88
N ILE A 352 4.09 11.62 11.43
CA ILE A 352 2.87 12.16 10.81
C ILE A 352 2.99 13.66 10.60
N VAL A 353 2.36 14.17 9.55
CA VAL A 353 2.23 15.59 9.25
C VAL A 353 0.77 15.90 8.96
N THR A 354 0.26 16.96 9.55
CA THR A 354 -1.08 17.50 9.29
C THR A 354 -1.02 19.02 9.35
N ASN A 355 -1.91 19.69 8.61
CA ASN A 355 -2.13 21.12 8.81
C ASN A 355 -2.92 21.32 10.12
N ASN A 356 -2.86 22.53 10.69
CA ASN A 356 -3.69 22.92 11.84
C ASN A 356 -4.93 23.72 11.40
N GLU A 357 -5.49 23.39 10.23
CA GLU A 357 -6.75 23.98 9.79
C GLU A 357 -7.87 23.54 10.72
N ASN A 358 -8.78 24.46 11.08
CA ASN A 358 -9.86 24.22 12.05
C ASN A 358 -9.38 23.60 13.38
N ASP A 359 -8.15 23.90 13.78
CA ASP A 359 -7.46 23.32 14.93
C ASP A 359 -7.41 21.78 14.94
N ILE A 360 -7.46 21.14 13.78
CA ILE A 360 -7.43 19.67 13.67
C ILE A 360 -6.14 19.12 14.28
N ALA A 361 -4.98 19.72 14.00
CA ALA A 361 -3.71 19.22 14.54
C ALA A 361 -3.69 19.25 16.08
N LYS A 362 -4.19 20.33 16.69
CA LYS A 362 -4.18 20.52 18.15
C LYS A 362 -5.32 19.77 18.84
N ASN A 363 -6.55 20.04 18.43
CA ASN A 363 -7.77 19.59 19.12
C ASN A 363 -8.18 18.16 18.75
N VAL A 364 -7.70 17.62 17.62
CA VAL A 364 -8.04 16.27 17.17
C VAL A 364 -6.82 15.37 17.20
N THR A 365 -5.81 15.67 16.38
CA THR A 365 -4.65 14.78 16.18
C THR A 365 -3.83 14.67 17.45
N TYR A 366 -3.36 15.80 17.98
CA TYR A 366 -2.54 15.85 19.18
C TYR A 366 -3.33 15.35 20.39
N GLU A 367 -4.54 15.86 20.60
CA GLU A 367 -5.40 15.44 21.71
C GLU A 367 -5.66 13.93 21.71
N ARG A 368 -6.02 13.33 20.56
CA ARG A 368 -6.24 11.88 20.44
C ARG A 368 -4.99 11.11 20.81
N LEU A 369 -3.85 11.49 20.25
CA LEU A 369 -2.59 10.78 20.47
C LEU A 369 -2.07 10.96 21.90
N HIS A 370 -2.27 12.14 22.48
CA HIS A 370 -1.96 12.43 23.87
C HIS A 370 -2.78 11.53 24.80
N ARG A 371 -4.11 11.51 24.62
CA ARG A 371 -5.04 10.69 25.40
C ARG A 371 -4.71 9.21 25.38
N ILE A 372 -4.56 8.62 24.20
CA ILE A 372 -4.29 7.18 24.12
C ILE A 372 -2.85 6.85 24.57
N SER A 373 -1.90 7.80 24.50
CA SER A 373 -0.54 7.58 24.98
C SER A 373 -0.44 7.66 26.50
N ARG A 374 -0.99 8.71 27.10
CA ARG A 374 -0.85 9.02 28.53
C ARG A 374 -1.95 8.42 29.40
N GLY A 375 -3.12 8.19 28.83
CA GLY A 375 -4.32 7.81 29.59
C GLY A 375 -5.00 8.98 30.28
N GLU A 376 -4.72 10.19 29.82
CA GLU A 376 -5.33 11.42 30.32
C GLU A 376 -5.49 12.42 29.17
N THR A 377 -6.48 13.28 29.27
CA THR A 377 -6.68 14.45 28.42
C THR A 377 -5.60 15.50 28.68
N THR A 378 -5.44 16.47 27.78
CA THR A 378 -4.42 17.53 27.97
C THR A 378 -4.69 18.46 29.16
N ASP A 379 -5.92 18.47 29.70
CA ASP A 379 -6.29 19.15 30.94
C ASP A 379 -6.18 18.26 32.20
N GLY A 380 -5.72 17.00 32.05
CA GLY A 380 -5.40 16.10 33.17
C GLY A 380 -6.54 15.19 33.64
N SER A 381 -7.66 15.11 32.91
CA SER A 381 -8.75 14.17 33.18
C SER A 381 -8.44 12.78 32.63
N SER A 382 -8.69 11.73 33.40
CA SER A 382 -8.60 10.33 32.96
C SER A 382 -9.98 9.71 32.71
N ASN A 383 -11.02 10.53 32.49
CA ASN A 383 -12.40 10.07 32.35
C ASN A 383 -12.90 10.19 30.90
N PHE A 384 -12.60 9.18 30.08
CA PHE A 384 -13.11 9.03 28.72
C PHE A 384 -13.31 7.55 28.37
N GLU A 385 -14.30 7.24 27.52
CA GLU A 385 -14.83 5.88 27.33
C GLU A 385 -13.77 4.86 26.88
N TRP A 386 -12.78 5.29 26.07
CA TRP A 386 -11.75 4.41 25.54
C TRP A 386 -10.95 3.69 26.64
N LEU A 387 -10.69 4.33 27.78
CA LEU A 387 -9.96 3.74 28.91
C LEU A 387 -10.70 2.58 29.58
N ASN A 388 -12.03 2.48 29.41
CA ASN A 388 -12.82 1.40 30.00
C ASN A 388 -12.44 0.02 29.44
N LYS A 389 -11.80 -0.02 28.27
CA LYS A 389 -11.47 -1.27 27.55
C LYS A 389 -10.02 -1.34 27.08
N ASN A 390 -9.22 -0.29 27.29
CA ASN A 390 -7.89 -0.18 26.71
C ASN A 390 -6.92 0.45 27.71
N GLU A 391 -5.68 -0.04 27.66
CA GLU A 391 -4.56 0.52 28.42
C GLU A 391 -3.80 1.56 27.58
N PRO A 392 -3.32 2.66 28.18
CA PRO A 392 -2.47 3.65 27.51
C PRO A 392 -1.21 3.04 26.89
N TYR A 393 -0.75 3.59 25.76
CA TYR A 393 0.44 3.07 25.08
C TYR A 393 1.75 3.47 25.73
N GLN A 394 1.77 4.54 26.54
CA GLN A 394 2.96 5.07 27.20
C GLN A 394 4.09 5.43 26.21
N VAL A 395 3.73 5.94 25.03
CA VAL A 395 4.68 6.31 23.96
C VAL A 395 4.90 7.82 23.97
N PRO A 396 6.13 8.32 24.21
CA PRO A 396 6.39 9.75 24.23
C PRO A 396 6.14 10.37 22.85
N LEU A 397 5.37 11.46 22.83
CA LEU A 397 5.13 12.26 21.63
C LEU A 397 6.18 13.37 21.53
N LYS A 398 6.83 13.46 20.36
CA LYS A 398 7.61 14.62 19.97
C LYS A 398 6.80 15.41 18.94
N VAL A 399 6.42 16.63 19.30
CA VAL A 399 5.56 17.49 18.48
C VAL A 399 6.35 18.71 18.07
N TYR A 400 6.27 19.05 16.79
CA TYR A 400 6.96 20.20 16.21
C TYR A 400 5.96 21.03 15.43
N GLU A 401 6.16 22.33 15.42
CA GLU A 401 5.37 23.30 14.65
C GLU A 401 6.29 24.00 13.67
N THR A 402 5.83 24.17 12.42
CA THR A 402 6.59 24.92 11.42
C THR A 402 6.40 26.42 11.66
N LYS A 403 7.49 27.15 11.86
CA LYS A 403 7.50 28.61 11.94
C LYS A 403 8.08 29.21 10.67
N GLN A 404 7.47 30.27 10.17
CA GLN A 404 7.99 31.05 9.05
C GLN A 404 8.61 32.34 9.59
N PHE A 405 9.78 32.68 9.07
CA PHE A 405 10.50 33.90 9.45
C PHE A 405 10.72 34.74 8.19
N PRO A 406 10.23 35.98 8.14
CA PRO A 406 10.54 36.86 7.03
C PRO A 406 12.03 37.18 7.00
N ILE A 407 12.61 37.10 5.81
CA ILE A 407 14.01 37.41 5.54
C ILE A 407 14.03 38.71 4.74
N ASP A 408 14.53 39.80 5.33
CA ASP A 408 14.92 40.99 4.59
C ASP A 408 16.40 40.87 4.21
N ILE A 409 16.72 41.11 2.95
CA ILE A 409 18.09 41.05 2.43
C ILE A 409 18.97 42.18 2.99
N ASN A 410 18.36 43.23 3.53
CA ASN A 410 19.05 44.38 4.14
C ASN A 410 19.32 44.16 5.64
N GLU A 411 18.74 43.13 6.26
CA GLU A 411 18.97 42.79 7.67
C GLU A 411 20.10 41.77 7.83
N SER A 412 20.82 41.85 8.95
CA SER A 412 21.73 40.78 9.35
C SER A 412 20.93 39.48 9.60
N LEU A 413 21.32 38.40 8.93
CA LEU A 413 20.69 37.08 9.10
C LEU A 413 21.34 36.22 10.17
N ASN A 414 22.40 36.70 10.83
CA ASN A 414 23.19 35.88 11.76
C ASN A 414 22.32 35.28 12.88
N ASP A 415 21.48 36.10 13.52
CA ASP A 415 20.61 35.62 14.61
C ASP A 415 19.57 34.60 14.13
N LYS A 416 19.02 34.80 12.92
CA LYS A 416 18.06 33.88 12.29
C LYS A 416 18.73 32.56 11.92
N ILE A 417 19.99 32.59 11.50
CA ILE A 417 20.80 31.42 11.16
C ILE A 417 21.18 30.65 12.43
N ASP A 418 21.60 31.34 13.47
CA ASP A 418 21.97 30.71 14.75
C ASP A 418 20.75 30.04 15.39
N LEU A 419 19.58 30.69 15.31
CA LEU A 419 18.30 30.07 15.68
C LEU A 419 18.00 28.84 14.81
N PHE A 420 18.13 28.93 13.49
CA PHE A 420 17.88 27.80 12.58
C PHE A 420 18.81 26.61 12.85
N ILE A 421 20.10 26.85 13.06
CA ILE A 421 21.10 25.83 13.40
C ILE A 421 20.69 25.13 14.69
N LYS A 422 20.35 25.90 15.73
CA LYS A 422 19.90 25.36 17.02
C LYS A 422 18.65 24.49 16.86
N GLU A 423 17.62 25.00 16.19
CA GLU A 423 16.34 24.30 16.00
C GLU A 423 16.52 23.02 15.15
N ILE A 424 17.38 23.03 14.11
CA ILE A 424 17.70 21.82 13.33
C ILE A 424 18.54 20.84 14.14
N ALA A 425 19.53 21.31 14.89
CA ALA A 425 20.33 20.45 15.76
C ALA A 425 19.43 19.72 16.78
N ASP A 426 18.48 20.44 17.38
CA ASP A 426 17.49 19.89 18.30
C ASP A 426 16.53 18.90 17.59
N PHE A 427 16.02 19.27 16.41
CA PHE A 427 15.08 18.44 15.64
C PHE A 427 15.73 17.14 15.13
N ALA A 428 16.91 17.24 14.52
CA ALA A 428 17.64 16.12 13.94
C ALA A 428 18.49 15.37 14.98
N ASN A 429 18.64 15.92 16.19
CA ASN A 429 19.51 15.42 17.25
C ASN A 429 20.94 15.18 16.74
N VAL A 430 21.50 16.22 16.11
CA VAL A 430 22.85 16.22 15.53
C VAL A 430 23.65 17.39 16.09
N ASN A 431 24.96 17.19 16.29
CA ASN A 431 25.89 18.28 16.56
C ASN A 431 26.36 18.85 15.22
N LEU A 432 25.99 20.09 14.93
CA LEU A 432 26.45 20.82 13.74
C LEU A 432 27.76 21.57 14.07
N ASP A 433 28.68 21.64 13.13
CA ASP A 433 29.88 22.47 13.25
C ASP A 433 29.53 23.94 12.97
N GLU A 434 29.67 24.80 13.97
CA GLU A 434 29.25 26.22 13.90
C GLU A 434 29.90 27.02 12.77
N ASN A 435 31.05 26.61 12.23
CA ASN A 435 31.74 27.37 11.20
C ASN A 435 31.51 26.81 9.79
N GLU A 436 31.68 25.51 9.60
CA GLU A 436 31.57 24.88 8.27
C GLU A 436 30.10 24.72 7.83
N ASP A 437 29.22 24.29 8.74
CA ASP A 437 27.80 24.11 8.43
C ASP A 437 27.07 25.45 8.29
N LYS A 438 27.49 26.49 9.04
CA LYS A 438 26.88 27.83 8.97
C LYS A 438 27.02 28.48 7.59
N GLN A 439 28.19 28.37 6.95
CA GLN A 439 28.37 28.90 5.59
C GLN A 439 27.53 28.13 4.56
N ARG A 440 27.45 26.81 4.70
CA ARG A 440 26.66 25.95 3.81
C ARG A 440 25.16 26.18 3.96
N ILE A 441 24.69 26.33 5.19
CA ILE A 441 23.30 26.69 5.52
C ILE A 441 22.97 28.08 4.97
N LEU A 442 23.84 29.08 5.17
CA LEU A 442 23.68 30.42 4.62
C LEU A 442 23.56 30.40 3.09
N TYR A 443 24.39 29.58 2.42
CA TYR A 443 24.31 29.39 0.97
C TYR A 443 22.94 28.86 0.54
N TYR A 444 22.41 27.82 1.20
CA TYR A 444 21.08 27.28 0.88
C TYR A 444 19.94 28.25 1.22
N LEU A 445 20.01 28.95 2.35
CA LEU A 445 19.01 29.94 2.75
C LEU A 445 18.92 31.11 1.75
N LYS A 446 20.05 31.55 1.18
CA LYS A 446 20.10 32.57 0.11
C LYS A 446 19.52 32.10 -1.22
N GLN A 447 19.40 30.79 -1.45
CA GLN A 447 18.78 30.24 -2.65
C GLN A 447 17.28 30.00 -2.50
N LEU A 448 16.71 30.25 -1.32
CA LEU A 448 15.28 30.14 -1.12
C LEU A 448 14.57 31.26 -1.88
N TYR A 449 13.58 30.87 -2.69
CA TYR A 449 12.71 31.83 -3.36
C TYR A 449 11.89 32.61 -2.31
N SER A 450 11.70 33.90 -2.54
CA SER A 450 10.77 34.70 -1.75
C SER A 450 9.38 34.06 -1.84
N LEU A 451 8.75 33.89 -0.68
CA LEU A 451 7.30 33.75 -0.62
C LEU A 451 6.74 35.12 -1.02
N LYS A 452 5.95 35.20 -2.09
CA LYS A 452 5.24 36.45 -2.43
C LYS A 452 4.29 36.78 -1.27
N ASN A 453 4.39 38.00 -0.74
CA ASN A 453 3.50 38.49 0.31
C ASN A 453 2.05 38.59 -0.18
N GLU A 454 1.09 38.40 0.72
CA GLU A 454 -0.35 38.54 0.41
C GLU A 454 -0.76 39.99 0.12
N GLU A 455 0.04 40.98 0.54
CA GLU A 455 -0.26 42.41 0.39
C GLU A 455 0.03 42.96 -1.02
N ASP A 456 0.93 42.33 -1.79
CA ASP A 456 1.31 42.80 -3.14
C ASP A 456 0.23 42.52 -4.22
N GLN A 457 -0.96 42.03 -3.84
CA GLN A 457 -2.07 41.78 -4.78
C GLN A 457 -3.09 42.93 -4.87
N ASN A 458 -3.01 43.95 -4.01
CA ASN A 458 -3.97 45.06 -4.02
C ASN A 458 -3.58 46.25 -4.91
N ASP A 459 -2.36 46.28 -5.45
CA ASP A 459 -1.82 47.45 -6.18
C ASP A 459 -1.73 47.30 -7.71
N ILE A 460 -2.52 46.42 -8.31
CA ILE A 460 -2.71 46.40 -9.77
C ILE A 460 -4.21 46.30 -10.08
N ASN A 461 -4.88 47.46 -10.08
CA ASN A 461 -6.18 47.68 -10.72
C ASN A 461 -6.02 47.92 -12.22
#